data_AF-A0A7Z9KBQ1-F1
#
_entry.id   AF-A0A7Z9KBQ1-F1
#
_cell.length_a   1.000
_cell.length_b   1.000
_cell.length_c   1.000
_cell.angle_alpha   90.00
_cell.angle_beta   90.00
_cell.angle_gamma   90.00
#
_symmetry.space_group_name_H-M   'P 1'
#
loop_
_entity.id
_entity.type
_entity.pdbx_description
1 polymer ?
#
loop_
_entity_poly.entity_id
_entity_poly.type
_entity_poly.pdbx_seq_one_letter_code
_entity_poly.pdbx_strand_id
1 'polypeptide(L)' 'MEFSKPDLLFINCRVLTMDNQHPVAKTVAITGDRITWVGSDRDSEGLISGAKRVINGQGRT' A
#
# COMPACT_ATOMS: atom_id res chain seq x y z
N MET A 1 14.57 8.18 8.20
CA MET A 1 13.67 8.75 7.17
C MET A 1 12.29 8.79 7.77
N GLU A 2 11.71 9.96 7.92
CA GLU A 2 10.31 10.11 8.30
C GLU A 2 9.50 9.75 7.05
N PHE A 3 8.84 8.59 7.04
CA PHE A 3 7.91 8.29 5.95
C PHE A 3 6.75 9.27 6.10
N SER A 4 6.64 10.22 5.17
CA SER A 4 5.47 11.09 5.11
C SER A 4 4.23 10.21 5.10
N LYS A 5 3.28 10.51 5.99
CA LYS A 5 2.01 9.80 6.10
C LYS A 5 1.36 9.64 4.72
N PRO A 6 0.93 8.43 4.31
CA PRO A 6 0.31 8.23 3.01
C PRO A 6 -0.95 9.07 2.84
N ASP A 7 -1.15 9.63 1.65
CA ASP A 7 -2.42 10.26 1.28
C ASP A 7 -3.49 9.19 1.02
N LEU A 8 -3.08 8.08 0.42
CA LEU A 8 -3.95 6.94 0.13
C LEU A 8 -3.24 5.63 0.45
N LEU A 9 -3.93 4.73 1.13
CA LEU A 9 -3.47 3.37 1.42
C LEU A 9 -4.52 2.37 0.94
N PHE A 10 -4.17 1.55 -0.05
CA PHE A 10 -4.97 0.39 -0.44
C PHE A 10 -4.53 -0.82 0.37
N ILE A 11 -5.46 -1.52 1.02
CA ILE A 11 -5.19 -2.74 1.80
C ILE A 11 -6.09 -3.89 1.34
N ASN A 12 -5.70 -5.12 1.65
CA ASN A 12 -6.41 -6.34 1.28
C ASN A 12 -6.71 -6.42 -0.21
N CYS A 13 -5.79 -5.98 -1.07
CA CYS A 13 -5.92 -6.07 -2.52
C CYS A 13 -5.17 -7.30 -3.07
N ARG A 14 -5.32 -7.55 -4.37
CA ARG A 14 -4.42 -8.38 -5.17
C ARG A 14 -3.68 -7.46 -6.15
N VAL A 15 -2.62 -6.82 -5.68
CA VAL A 15 -1.87 -5.84 -6.46
C VAL A 15 -0.89 -6.56 -7.38
N LEU A 16 -0.98 -6.32 -8.68
CA LEU A 16 0.00 -6.80 -9.65
C LEU A 16 1.12 -5.77 -9.80
N THR A 17 2.37 -6.20 -9.62
CA THR A 17 3.55 -5.35 -9.82
C THR A 17 4.36 -5.87 -11.01
N MET A 18 5.22 -5.01 -11.56
CA MET A 18 6.20 -5.42 -12.57
C MET A 18 7.56 -5.75 -11.95
N ASP A 19 7.62 -5.93 -10.62
CA ASP A 19 8.80 -6.46 -9.94
C ASP A 19 8.81 -7.98 -10.06
N ASN A 20 9.77 -8.53 -10.82
CA ASN A 20 9.91 -9.97 -11.01
C ASN A 20 10.15 -10.74 -9.70
N GLN A 21 10.72 -10.09 -8.68
CA GLN A 21 10.95 -10.72 -7.37
C GLN A 21 9.69 -10.71 -6.50
N HIS A 22 8.82 -9.71 -6.69
CA HIS A 22 7.59 -9.54 -5.91
C HIS A 22 6.39 -9.19 -6.81
N PRO A 23 5.98 -10.09 -7.71
CA PRO A 23 4.99 -9.79 -8.76
C PRO A 23 3.57 -9.55 -8.21
N VAL A 24 3.32 -9.94 -6.97
CA VAL A 24 2.06 -9.72 -6.28
C VAL A 24 2.29 -9.12 -4.90
N ALA A 25 1.50 -8.09 -4.57
CA ALA A 25 1.42 -7.48 -3.25
C ALA A 25 -0.03 -7.40 -2.77
N LYS A 26 -0.24 -6.96 -1.54
CA LYS A 26 -1.58 -6.77 -0.95
C LYS A 26 -1.91 -5.32 -0.61
N THR A 27 -0.87 -4.51 -0.42
CA THR A 27 -0.99 -3.13 -0.01
C THR A 27 -0.12 -2.22 -0.87
N VAL A 28 -0.65 -1.04 -1.19
CA VAL A 28 0.06 0.05 -1.88
C VAL A 28 -0.21 1.36 -1.15
N ALA A 29 0.85 2.09 -0.82
CA ALA A 29 0.77 3.44 -0.29
C ALA A 29 1.12 4.47 -1.36
N ILE A 30 0.32 5.53 -1.42
CA ILE A 30 0.52 6.67 -2.33
C ILE A 30 0.70 7.94 -1.49
N THR A 31 1.71 8.73 -1.84
CA THR A 31 1.92 10.08 -1.32
C THR A 31 2.08 11.03 -2.51
N GLY A 32 1.22 12.05 -2.58
CA GLY A 32 1.10 12.91 -3.74
C GLY A 32 0.77 12.10 -5.00
N ASP A 33 1.68 12.12 -5.95
CA ASP A 33 1.60 11.46 -7.25
C ASP A 33 2.48 10.19 -7.35
N ARG A 34 3.03 9.71 -6.22
CA ARG A 34 3.99 8.60 -6.20
C ARG A 34 3.54 7.43 -5.33
N ILE A 35 3.81 6.22 -5.82
CA ILE A 35 3.83 5.02 -4.99
C ILE A 35 5.06 5.12 -4.08
N THR A 36 4.85 5.18 -2.77
CA THR A 36 5.93 5.30 -1.79
C THR A 36 6.19 4.03 -1.01
N TRP A 37 5.28 3.06 -1.08
CA TRP A 37 5.44 1.74 -0.45
C TRP A 37 4.55 0.69 -1.12
N VAL A 38 5.04 -0.55 -1.19
CA VAL A 38 4.33 -1.73 -1.71
C VAL A 38 4.69 -2.93 -0.84
N GLY A 39 3.71 -3.74 -0.44
CA GLY A 39 3.99 -4.90 0.41
C GLY A 39 2.76 -5.66 0.89
N SER A 40 2.90 -6.35 2.03
CA SER A 40 1.83 -7.16 2.64
C SER A 40 0.93 -6.33 3.58
N ASP A 41 -0.27 -6.84 3.89
CA ASP A 41 -1.16 -6.19 4.86
C ASP A 41 -0.51 -6.08 6.25
N ARG A 42 0.17 -7.15 6.68
CA ARG A 42 0.83 -7.22 7.99
C ARG A 42 1.92 -6.15 8.13
N ASP A 43 2.73 -5.96 7.10
CA ASP A 43 3.84 -5.00 7.15
C ASP A 43 3.35 -3.55 7.03
N SER A 44 2.09 -3.35 6.69
CA SER A 44 1.47 -2.04 6.52
C SER A 44 0.77 -1.48 7.76
N GLU A 45 0.69 -2.24 8.86
CA GLU A 45 -0.03 -1.82 10.08
C GLU A 45 0.41 -0.44 10.59
N GLY A 46 1.72 -0.15 10.52
CA GLY A 46 2.27 1.16 10.89
C GLY A 46 1.87 2.31 9.98
N LEU A 47 1.45 2.02 8.74
CA LEU A 47 0.97 3.00 7.77
C LEU A 47 -0.52 3.30 7.93
N ILE A 48 -1.32 2.34 8.41
CA ILE A 48 -2.78 2.47 8.54
C ILE A 48 -3.15 3.64 9.45
N SER A 49 -2.50 3.75 10.62
CA SER A 49 -2.79 4.81 11.60
C SER A 49 -2.41 6.22 11.09
N GLY A 50 -1.50 6.30 10.13
CA GLY A 50 -1.03 7.56 9.54
C GLY A 50 -1.75 7.96 8.27
N ALA A 51 -2.36 7.03 7.55
CA ALA A 51 -2.92 7.30 6.23
C ALA A 51 -4.12 8.26 6.28
N LYS A 52 -4.16 9.25 5.39
CA LYS A 52 -5.31 10.18 5.29
C LYS A 52 -6.58 9.47 4.83
N ARG A 53 -6.42 8.44 3.99
CA ARG A 53 -7.52 7.60 3.52
C ARG A 53 -7.05 6.16 3.34
N VAL A 54 -7.88 5.24 3.82
CA VAL A 54 -7.68 3.79 3.64
C VAL A 54 -8.80 3.24 2.76
N ILE A 55 -8.44 2.45 1.76
CA ILE A 55 -9.37 1.72 0.89
C ILE A 55 -9.13 0.23 1.10
N ASN A 56 -10.17 -0.48 1.56
CA ASN A 56 -10.15 -1.94 1.63
C ASN A 56 -10.59 -2.53 0.27
N GLY A 57 -9.67 -3.19 -0.42
CA GLY A 57 -9.89 -3.78 -1.73
C GLY A 57 -10.66 -5.10 -1.71
N GLN A 58 -10.85 -5.74 -0.55
CA GLN A 58 -11.63 -6.98 -0.40
C GLN A 58 -11.20 -8.11 -1.36
N GLY A 59 -9.90 -8.24 -1.60
CA GLY A 59 -9.30 -9.21 -2.51
C GLY A 59 -9.36 -8.84 -3.99
N ARG A 60 -9.90 -7.67 -4.35
CA ARG A 60 -9.96 -7.17 -5.73
C ARG A 60 -8.57 -6.78 -6.23
N THR A 61 -8.41 -6.82 -7.56
CA THR A 61 -7.18 -6.42 -8.28
C THR A 61 -7.24 -4.96 -8.65
#